data_AF-A0AAU3U3Y8-F1
#
_entry.id   AF-A0AAU3U3Y8-F1
#
_cell.length_a   1.000
_cell.length_b   1.000
_cell.length_c   1.000
_cell.angle_alpha   90.00
_cell.angle_beta   90.00
_cell.angle_gamma   90.00
#
_symmetry.space_group_name_H-M   'P 1'
#
loop_
_entity.id
_entity.type
_entity.pdbx_description
1 polymer ?
#
loop_
_entity_poly.entity_id
_entity_poly.type
_entity_poly.pdbx_seq_one_letter_code
_entity_poly.pdbx_strand_id
1 'polypeptide(L)'
;MSKEFEIAREFEVDATPEEVWEAVTTGTGGYLWPMEPPEPRVGGKGPFGSKVTAWDPPHRYTNRVEDVEGISAQTLNQLDYTVEPRDDGRRAWVRYVHSGIFVDDWDNQYDGAARHTDFYLHTLREYLVHFAPRPAAFATFDGPEASKAADALAVVGRALGVGEDVTAGTRVTVHGPDEFEAVVDFRNPYFIGLRTDRGLTRVFGRNHWGHPVGISLHDFTPGGDIKECEAAWQDWLNGVFNQP
;
A
#
# COMPACT_ATOMS: atom_id res chain seq x y z
N MET A 1 -3.26 26.05 9.15
CA MET A 1 -4.49 26.44 8.42
C MET A 1 -4.99 25.24 7.65
N SER A 2 -6.30 24.97 7.67
CA SER A 2 -6.90 23.91 6.86
C SER A 2 -6.81 24.23 5.37
N LYS A 3 -6.40 23.27 4.54
CA LYS A 3 -6.27 23.46 3.09
C LYS A 3 -6.59 22.17 2.34
N GLU A 4 -7.28 22.33 1.21
CA GLU A 4 -7.65 21.23 0.31
C GLU A 4 -6.41 20.59 -0.32
N PHE A 5 -6.51 19.30 -0.63
CA PHE A 5 -5.54 18.59 -1.45
C PHE A 5 -6.23 17.66 -2.45
N GLU A 6 -5.52 17.37 -3.54
CA GLU A 6 -5.88 16.34 -4.51
C GLU A 6 -4.61 15.63 -4.98
N ILE A 7 -4.66 14.30 -4.98
CA ILE A 7 -3.65 13.40 -5.53
C ILE A 7 -4.39 12.51 -6.53
N ALA A 8 -4.25 12.82 -7.81
CA ALA A 8 -4.77 12.02 -8.91
C ALA A 8 -3.67 11.16 -9.53
N ARG A 9 -3.97 9.89 -9.79
CA ARG A 9 -3.09 8.96 -10.49
C ARG A 9 -3.89 8.11 -11.46
N GLU A 10 -3.24 7.77 -12.56
CA GLU A 10 -3.82 6.95 -13.62
C GLU A 10 -2.83 5.86 -14.01
N PHE A 11 -3.34 4.69 -14.35
CA PHE A 11 -2.53 3.59 -14.87
C PHE A 11 -3.37 2.63 -15.68
N GLU A 12 -2.72 1.90 -16.57
CA GLU A 12 -3.29 0.70 -17.18
C GLU A 12 -2.73 -0.55 -16.49
N VAL A 13 -3.51 -1.61 -16.47
CA VAL A 13 -3.13 -2.89 -15.86
C VAL A 13 -3.62 -4.05 -16.71
N ASP A 14 -2.82 -5.12 -16.72
CA ASP A 14 -3.13 -6.37 -17.40
C ASP A 14 -4.09 -7.23 -16.56
N ALA A 15 -5.25 -6.64 -16.24
CA ALA A 15 -6.37 -7.26 -15.53
C ALA A 15 -7.69 -6.70 -16.07
N THR A 16 -8.76 -7.47 -15.94
CA THR A 16 -10.12 -7.08 -16.36
C THR A 16 -10.70 -5.99 -15.43
N PRO A 17 -11.65 -5.16 -15.91
CA PRO A 17 -12.37 -4.22 -15.05
C PRO A 17 -13.01 -4.88 -13.82
N GLU A 18 -13.50 -6.11 -13.95
CA GLU A 18 -14.09 -6.89 -12.87
C GLU A 18 -13.06 -7.27 -11.80
N GLU A 19 -11.86 -7.70 -12.18
CA GLU A 19 -10.78 -8.01 -11.24
C GLU A 19 -10.30 -6.76 -10.50
N VAL A 20 -10.20 -5.62 -11.20
CA VAL A 20 -9.89 -4.33 -10.57
C VAL A 20 -10.99 -3.95 -9.57
N TRP A 21 -12.25 -4.08 -9.98
CA TRP A 21 -13.39 -3.77 -9.12
C TRP A 21 -13.41 -4.60 -7.85
N GLU A 22 -13.18 -5.91 -7.97
CA GLU A 22 -13.07 -6.81 -6.83
C GLU A 22 -11.91 -6.38 -5.91
N ALA A 23 -10.73 -6.08 -6.46
CA ALA A 23 -9.56 -5.67 -5.69
C ALA A 23 -9.80 -4.39 -4.85
N VAL A 24 -10.45 -3.37 -5.42
CA VAL A 24 -10.65 -2.07 -4.74
C VAL A 24 -11.87 -2.04 -3.80
N THR A 25 -12.75 -3.03 -3.86
CA THR A 25 -13.96 -3.09 -3.02
C THR A 25 -13.88 -4.17 -1.95
N THR A 26 -13.60 -5.41 -2.33
CA THR A 26 -13.62 -6.57 -1.42
C THR A 26 -12.23 -7.17 -1.19
N GLY A 27 -11.28 -6.92 -2.09
CA GLY A 27 -9.94 -7.50 -2.10
C GLY A 27 -8.84 -6.57 -1.55
N THR A 28 -9.17 -5.58 -0.72
CA THR A 28 -8.23 -4.51 -0.36
C THR A 28 -7.00 -5.00 0.40
N GLY A 29 -7.10 -6.11 1.13
CA GLY A 29 -5.95 -6.74 1.79
C GLY A 29 -4.86 -7.23 0.83
N GLY A 30 -5.15 -7.37 -0.47
CA GLY A 30 -4.17 -7.72 -1.47
C GLY A 30 -3.15 -6.62 -1.77
N TYR A 31 -3.43 -5.36 -1.44
CA TYR A 31 -2.51 -4.25 -1.71
C TYR A 31 -2.45 -3.14 -0.64
N LEU A 32 -3.45 -3.09 0.23
CA LEU A 32 -3.51 -2.30 1.47
C LEU A 32 -3.59 -3.28 2.64
N TRP A 33 -4.33 -2.93 3.68
CA TRP A 33 -4.74 -3.82 4.75
C TRP A 33 -6.18 -4.34 4.49
N PRO A 34 -6.58 -5.45 5.14
CA PRO A 34 -7.96 -5.92 5.14
C PRO A 34 -8.91 -4.86 5.68
N MET A 35 -9.99 -4.58 4.96
CA MET A 35 -11.04 -3.63 5.36
C MET A 35 -12.43 -4.26 5.22
N GLU A 36 -13.40 -3.74 5.95
CA GLU A 36 -14.80 -4.07 5.71
C GLU A 36 -15.19 -3.66 4.28
N PRO A 37 -15.79 -4.56 3.49
CA PRO A 37 -16.24 -4.23 2.16
C PRO A 37 -17.37 -3.19 2.23
N PRO A 38 -17.45 -2.26 1.26
CA PRO A 38 -18.51 -1.27 1.23
C PRO A 38 -19.88 -1.92 0.98
N GLU A 39 -20.92 -1.34 1.59
CA GLU A 39 -22.29 -1.65 1.21
C GLU A 39 -22.52 -1.21 -0.25
N PRO A 40 -23.04 -2.10 -1.13
CA PRO A 40 -23.00 -1.90 -2.59
C PRO A 40 -24.12 -0.98 -3.11
N ARG A 41 -24.17 0.26 -2.59
CA ARG A 41 -25.16 1.27 -2.96
C ARG A 41 -24.73 2.67 -2.54
N VAL A 42 -25.21 3.69 -3.25
CA VAL A 42 -25.11 5.09 -2.80
C VAL A 42 -25.80 5.25 -1.43
N GLY A 43 -25.12 5.93 -0.51
CA GLY A 43 -25.54 6.10 0.88
C GLY A 43 -25.29 4.88 1.77
N GLY A 44 -24.63 3.84 1.26
CA GLY A 44 -24.13 2.72 2.05
C GLY A 44 -22.94 3.10 2.93
N LYS A 45 -22.65 2.27 3.94
CA LYS A 45 -21.42 2.36 4.75
C LYS A 45 -20.23 1.85 3.93
N GLY A 46 -19.13 2.59 3.94
CA GLY A 46 -17.83 2.22 3.40
C GLY A 46 -16.80 1.91 4.49
N PRO A 47 -15.54 1.64 4.11
CA PRO A 47 -14.47 1.38 5.05
C PRO A 47 -14.27 2.58 5.99
N PHE A 48 -13.82 2.31 7.22
CA PHE A 48 -13.58 3.34 8.25
C PHE A 48 -14.79 4.23 8.58
N GLY A 49 -16.01 3.70 8.41
CA GLY A 49 -17.23 4.48 8.66
C GLY A 49 -17.53 5.55 7.61
N SER A 50 -16.80 5.54 6.48
CA SER A 50 -17.10 6.42 5.34
C SER A 50 -18.49 6.15 4.77
N LYS A 51 -18.99 7.08 3.96
CA LYS A 51 -20.22 6.97 3.19
C LYS A 51 -19.89 6.74 1.72
N VAL A 52 -20.55 5.77 1.10
CA VAL A 52 -20.48 5.56 -0.36
C VAL A 52 -21.28 6.67 -1.05
N THR A 53 -20.61 7.45 -1.90
CA THR A 53 -21.20 8.59 -2.63
C THR A 53 -21.41 8.31 -4.12
N ALA A 54 -20.68 7.35 -4.68
CA ALA A 54 -20.94 6.80 -6.02
C ALA A 54 -20.75 5.28 -6.01
N TRP A 55 -21.63 4.58 -6.74
CA TRP A 55 -21.59 3.13 -6.87
C TRP A 55 -22.16 2.72 -8.24
N ASP A 56 -21.28 2.33 -9.15
CA ASP A 56 -21.59 1.89 -10.51
C ASP A 56 -20.60 0.78 -10.93
N PRO A 57 -20.81 -0.49 -10.53
CA PRO A 57 -19.90 -1.58 -10.86
C PRO A 57 -19.87 -1.91 -12.37
N PRO A 58 -18.70 -2.26 -12.94
CA PRO A 58 -17.35 -2.18 -12.37
C PRO A 58 -16.67 -0.80 -12.57
N HIS A 59 -17.41 0.24 -12.96
CA HIS A 59 -16.86 1.48 -13.54
C HIS A 59 -16.52 2.58 -12.54
N ARG A 60 -17.30 2.76 -11.46
CA ARG A 60 -17.09 3.87 -10.51
C ARG A 60 -17.45 3.55 -9.08
N TYR A 61 -16.53 3.82 -8.18
CA TYR A 61 -16.71 3.72 -6.73
C TYR A 61 -16.14 4.96 -6.04
N THR A 62 -16.94 5.63 -5.22
CA THR A 62 -16.47 6.76 -4.40
C THR A 62 -16.92 6.56 -2.96
N ASN A 63 -15.99 6.71 -2.02
CA ASN A 63 -16.29 6.80 -0.59
C ASN A 63 -15.73 8.10 -0.01
N ARG A 64 -16.43 8.63 1.00
CA ARG A 64 -16.10 9.90 1.66
C ARG A 64 -16.37 9.80 3.14
N VAL A 65 -15.43 10.29 3.94
CA VAL A 65 -15.62 10.53 5.38
C VAL A 65 -15.44 12.01 5.67
N GLU A 66 -16.38 12.56 6.41
CA GLU A 66 -16.35 13.90 6.99
C GLU A 66 -16.10 13.73 8.48
N ASP A 67 -15.38 14.67 9.10
CA ASP A 67 -15.07 14.64 10.54
C ASP A 67 -14.41 13.31 10.96
N VAL A 68 -13.23 13.02 10.38
CA VAL A 68 -12.52 11.76 10.58
C VAL A 68 -12.21 11.54 12.07
N GLU A 69 -13.05 10.75 12.74
CA GLU A 69 -12.96 10.53 14.18
C GLU A 69 -11.58 9.93 14.52
N GLY A 70 -10.84 10.60 15.40
CA GLY A 70 -9.50 10.18 15.82
C GLY A 70 -8.33 10.66 14.95
N ILE A 71 -8.57 11.36 13.83
CA ILE A 71 -7.50 11.96 13.00
C ILE A 71 -7.63 13.49 13.04
N SER A 72 -7.01 14.12 14.03
CA SER A 72 -7.01 15.58 14.18
C SER A 72 -6.36 16.32 13.00
N ALA A 73 -5.56 15.62 12.20
CA ALA A 73 -4.84 16.15 11.04
C ALA A 73 -5.68 16.26 9.76
N GLN A 74 -6.91 15.73 9.72
CA GLN A 74 -7.71 15.69 8.49
C GLN A 74 -9.21 15.84 8.77
N THR A 75 -9.87 16.82 8.16
CA THR A 75 -11.31 17.06 8.35
C THR A 75 -12.19 16.46 7.25
N LEU A 76 -11.58 16.10 6.11
CA LEU A 76 -12.26 15.43 5.01
C LEU A 76 -11.30 14.48 4.31
N ASN A 77 -11.76 13.26 4.04
CA ASN A 77 -11.06 12.29 3.20
C ASN A 77 -12.03 11.67 2.18
N GLN A 78 -11.63 11.64 0.92
CA GLN A 78 -12.39 11.05 -0.18
C GLN A 78 -11.49 10.23 -1.08
N LEU A 79 -11.94 9.02 -1.41
CA LEU A 79 -11.33 8.15 -2.41
C LEU A 79 -12.32 7.93 -3.55
N ASP A 80 -11.91 8.26 -4.77
CA ASP A 80 -12.69 8.03 -6.00
C ASP A 80 -11.89 7.11 -6.93
N TYR A 81 -12.54 6.05 -7.38
CA TYR A 81 -12.03 5.06 -8.30
C TYR A 81 -12.90 5.10 -9.56
N THR A 82 -12.27 5.29 -10.71
CA THR A 82 -12.87 5.12 -12.03
C THR A 82 -12.11 4.01 -12.76
N VAL A 83 -12.85 3.06 -13.34
CA VAL A 83 -12.30 1.91 -14.07
C VAL A 83 -12.96 1.87 -15.44
N GLU A 84 -12.15 1.78 -16.48
CA GLU A 84 -12.62 1.71 -17.86
C GLU A 84 -12.00 0.51 -18.57
N PRO A 85 -12.77 -0.22 -19.40
CA PRO A 85 -12.21 -1.29 -20.21
C PRO A 85 -11.21 -0.77 -21.23
N ARG A 86 -10.20 -1.58 -21.50
CA ARG A 86 -9.25 -1.47 -22.61
C ARG A 86 -9.16 -2.82 -23.32
N ASP A 87 -8.75 -2.81 -24.58
CA ASP A 87 -8.47 -4.02 -25.35
C ASP A 87 -9.60 -5.07 -25.33
N ASP A 88 -10.83 -4.60 -25.56
CA ASP A 88 -12.07 -5.38 -25.51
C ASP A 88 -12.35 -6.05 -24.14
N GLY A 89 -11.93 -5.39 -23.05
CA GLY A 89 -12.16 -5.82 -21.67
C GLY A 89 -11.07 -6.73 -21.10
N ARG A 90 -10.02 -7.03 -21.88
CA ARG A 90 -8.87 -7.83 -21.41
C ARG A 90 -7.93 -7.06 -20.49
N ARG A 91 -7.98 -5.73 -20.55
CA ARG A 91 -7.18 -4.81 -19.75
C ARG A 91 -8.09 -3.73 -19.19
N ALA A 92 -7.61 -3.03 -18.18
CA ALA A 92 -8.33 -1.91 -17.57
C ALA A 92 -7.43 -0.70 -17.49
N TRP A 93 -8.02 0.46 -17.72
CA TRP A 93 -7.46 1.74 -17.28
C TRP A 93 -8.15 2.15 -15.98
N VAL A 94 -7.37 2.63 -15.03
CA VAL A 94 -7.84 3.02 -13.71
C VAL A 94 -7.40 4.45 -13.42
N ARG A 95 -8.34 5.27 -12.96
CA ARG A 95 -8.07 6.56 -12.33
C ARG A 95 -8.43 6.49 -10.86
N TYR A 96 -7.47 6.85 -10.02
CA TYR A 96 -7.61 6.97 -8.58
C TYR A 96 -7.43 8.43 -8.18
N VAL A 97 -8.35 8.94 -7.36
CA VAL A 97 -8.25 10.28 -6.77
C VAL A 97 -8.38 10.18 -5.26
N HIS A 98 -7.33 10.61 -4.57
CA HIS A 98 -7.36 10.85 -3.12
C HIS A 98 -7.41 12.36 -2.89
N SER A 99 -8.51 12.83 -2.30
CA SER A 99 -8.70 14.24 -2.01
C SER A 99 -9.26 14.46 -0.62
N GLY A 100 -9.12 15.68 -0.13
CA GLY A 100 -9.50 15.98 1.23
C GLY A 100 -9.10 17.36 1.70
N ILE A 101 -9.16 17.55 3.01
CA ILE A 101 -8.73 18.77 3.68
C ILE A 101 -7.80 18.36 4.82
N PHE A 102 -6.52 18.73 4.70
CA PHE A 102 -5.56 18.56 5.79
C PHE A 102 -5.61 19.73 6.76
N VAL A 103 -5.30 19.46 8.02
CA VAL A 103 -5.19 20.41 9.12
C VAL A 103 -3.72 20.48 9.51
N ASP A 104 -3.13 21.65 9.26
CA ASP A 104 -1.72 21.99 9.53
C ASP A 104 -0.69 21.12 8.79
N ASP A 105 0.58 21.56 8.80
CA ASP A 105 1.71 20.91 8.12
C ASP A 105 1.41 20.33 6.72
N TRP A 106 0.66 21.11 5.92
CA TRP A 106 0.04 20.64 4.68
C TRP A 106 1.07 20.10 3.69
N ASP A 107 2.23 20.77 3.54
CA ASP A 107 3.26 20.38 2.57
C ASP A 107 3.85 19.00 2.90
N ASN A 108 4.10 18.74 4.18
CA ASN A 108 4.62 17.47 4.67
C ASN A 108 3.57 16.35 4.55
N GLN A 109 2.31 16.63 4.93
CA GLN A 109 1.21 15.68 4.79
C GLN A 109 0.93 15.34 3.32
N TYR A 110 0.96 16.34 2.44
CA TYR A 110 0.78 16.15 1.00
C TYR A 110 1.91 15.30 0.40
N ASP A 111 3.18 15.61 0.71
CA ASP A 111 4.31 14.83 0.22
C ASP A 111 4.22 13.36 0.69
N GLY A 112 3.90 13.15 1.97
CA GLY A 112 3.64 11.82 2.52
C GLY A 112 2.52 11.09 1.80
N ALA A 113 1.33 11.69 1.72
CA ALA A 113 0.16 11.08 1.09
C ALA A 113 0.39 10.78 -0.40
N ALA A 114 1.02 11.70 -1.14
CA ALA A 114 1.30 11.52 -2.57
C ALA A 114 2.24 10.34 -2.81
N ARG A 115 3.33 10.24 -2.02
CA ARG A 115 4.31 9.17 -2.15
C ARG A 115 3.76 7.80 -1.74
N HIS A 116 2.99 7.73 -0.65
CA HIS A 116 2.32 6.49 -0.26
C HIS A 116 1.29 6.05 -1.30
N THR A 117 0.53 6.99 -1.88
CA THR A 117 -0.40 6.70 -2.98
C THR A 117 0.30 6.01 -4.14
N ASP A 118 1.47 6.51 -4.56
CA ASP A 118 2.24 5.89 -5.65
C ASP A 118 2.65 4.45 -5.33
N PHE A 119 3.05 4.19 -4.09
CA PHE A 119 3.48 2.87 -3.66
C PHE A 119 2.31 1.87 -3.47
N TYR A 120 1.18 2.32 -2.93
CA TYR A 120 -0.03 1.51 -2.83
C TYR A 120 -0.60 1.16 -4.21
N LEU A 121 -0.64 2.10 -5.15
CA LEU A 121 -1.11 1.82 -6.51
C LEU A 121 -0.14 0.94 -7.29
N HIS A 122 1.17 1.01 -7.01
CA HIS A 122 2.11 0.01 -7.52
C HIS A 122 1.81 -1.37 -6.94
N THR A 123 1.59 -1.48 -5.62
CA THR A 123 1.23 -2.73 -4.97
C THR A 123 -0.08 -3.32 -5.53
N LEU A 124 -1.07 -2.47 -5.83
CA LEU A 124 -2.32 -2.90 -6.49
C LEU A 124 -2.05 -3.53 -7.85
N ARG A 125 -1.17 -2.93 -8.67
CA ARG A 125 -0.80 -3.50 -9.98
C ARG A 125 -0.09 -4.84 -9.83
N GLU A 126 0.86 -4.97 -8.89
CA GLU A 126 1.53 -6.25 -8.63
C GLU A 126 0.54 -7.32 -8.13
N TYR A 127 -0.40 -6.93 -7.25
CA TYR A 127 -1.48 -7.81 -6.80
C TYR A 127 -2.34 -8.30 -7.98
N LEU A 128 -2.84 -7.39 -8.82
CA LEU A 128 -3.70 -7.72 -9.95
C LEU A 128 -3.02 -8.64 -10.97
N VAL A 129 -1.75 -8.40 -11.29
CA VAL A 129 -1.03 -9.15 -12.32
C VAL A 129 -0.58 -10.53 -11.83
N HIS A 130 -0.24 -10.67 -10.55
CA HIS A 130 0.43 -11.88 -10.05
C HIS A 130 -0.40 -12.70 -9.06
N PHE A 131 -1.35 -12.09 -8.35
CA PHE A 131 -1.95 -12.71 -7.17
C PHE A 131 -3.47 -12.74 -7.19
N ALA A 132 -4.13 -11.76 -7.80
CA ALA A 132 -5.58 -11.71 -7.86
C ALA A 132 -6.19 -12.98 -8.49
N PRO A 133 -7.39 -13.40 -8.04
CA PRO A 133 -8.19 -12.83 -6.94
C PRO A 133 -7.86 -13.45 -5.56
N ARG A 134 -6.63 -13.95 -5.34
CA ARG A 134 -6.30 -14.66 -4.09
C ARG A 134 -6.31 -13.69 -2.90
N PRO A 135 -6.99 -14.01 -1.79
CA PRO A 135 -6.91 -13.20 -0.58
C PRO A 135 -5.50 -13.28 0.03
N ALA A 136 -5.07 -12.21 0.68
CA ALA A 136 -3.82 -12.17 1.44
C ALA A 136 -4.06 -12.51 2.92
N ALA A 137 -3.20 -13.34 3.50
CA ALA A 137 -2.88 -13.23 4.92
C ALA A 137 -1.98 -11.99 5.11
N PHE A 138 -2.36 -11.10 6.03
CA PHE A 138 -1.76 -9.78 6.17
C PHE A 138 -1.20 -9.56 7.57
N ALA A 139 -0.01 -8.97 7.64
CA ALA A 139 0.58 -8.43 8.86
C ALA A 139 1.22 -7.09 8.56
N THR A 140 1.21 -6.20 9.55
CA THR A 140 1.92 -4.93 9.46
C THR A 140 2.42 -4.53 10.83
N PHE A 141 3.64 -3.99 10.88
CA PHE A 141 4.29 -3.63 12.13
C PHE A 141 5.33 -2.54 11.90
N ASP A 142 5.68 -1.88 13.00
CA ASP A 142 6.63 -0.79 13.03
C ASP A 142 7.97 -1.26 13.59
N GLY A 143 9.04 -0.71 13.04
CA GLY A 143 10.38 -0.86 13.58
C GLY A 143 10.55 -0.17 14.93
N PRO A 144 11.69 -0.42 15.61
CA PRO A 144 11.99 0.22 16.87
C PRO A 144 12.19 1.73 16.68
N GLU A 145 12.20 2.48 17.78
CA GLU A 145 12.25 3.95 17.72
C GLU A 145 13.52 4.50 17.06
N ALA A 146 14.63 3.74 17.13
CA ALA A 146 15.87 4.04 16.40
C ALA A 146 15.67 4.10 14.88
N SER A 147 14.64 3.43 14.33
CA SER A 147 14.31 3.45 12.91
C SER A 147 13.65 4.76 12.44
N LYS A 148 13.59 5.79 13.30
CA LYS A 148 13.29 7.18 12.91
C LYS A 148 14.52 7.94 12.40
N ALA A 149 15.72 7.36 12.47
CA ALA A 149 16.93 8.00 11.97
C ALA A 149 16.83 8.37 10.49
N ALA A 150 17.53 9.44 10.07
CA ALA A 150 17.43 9.97 8.71
C ALA A 150 17.82 8.95 7.63
N ASP A 151 18.70 8.01 7.93
CA ASP A 151 19.19 6.97 7.02
C ASP A 151 18.52 5.59 7.23
N ALA A 152 17.46 5.51 8.05
CA ALA A 152 16.88 4.24 8.50
C ALA A 152 16.46 3.31 7.34
N LEU A 153 15.82 3.83 6.28
CA LEU A 153 15.49 2.99 5.12
C LEU A 153 16.74 2.50 4.38
N ALA A 154 17.79 3.30 4.30
CA ALA A 154 19.05 2.89 3.68
C ALA A 154 19.74 1.79 4.50
N VAL A 155 19.68 1.87 5.84
CA VAL A 155 20.14 0.80 6.74
C VAL A 155 19.37 -0.49 6.47
N VAL A 156 18.04 -0.43 6.42
CA VAL A 156 17.17 -1.58 6.14
C VAL A 156 17.43 -2.15 4.74
N GLY A 157 17.57 -1.31 3.73
CA GLY A 157 17.90 -1.73 2.37
C GLY A 157 19.23 -2.47 2.30
N ARG A 158 20.28 -1.97 2.98
CA ARG A 158 21.57 -2.67 3.07
C ARG A 158 21.45 -4.01 3.79
N ALA A 159 20.72 -4.06 4.91
CA ALA A 159 20.51 -5.30 5.66
C ALA A 159 19.79 -6.37 4.82
N LEU A 160 18.82 -5.97 4.00
CA LEU A 160 18.10 -6.85 3.07
C LEU A 160 18.91 -7.25 1.84
N GLY A 161 20.06 -6.65 1.56
CA GLY A 161 20.79 -6.84 0.29
C GLY A 161 20.21 -6.05 -0.90
N VAL A 162 19.34 -5.07 -0.64
CA VAL A 162 18.67 -4.21 -1.63
C VAL A 162 19.07 -2.74 -1.44
N GLY A 163 20.35 -2.48 -1.64
CA GLY A 163 20.97 -1.17 -1.54
C GLY A 163 20.30 -0.09 -2.41
N GLU A 164 20.76 1.15 -2.27
CA GLU A 164 20.22 2.30 -3.04
C GLU A 164 20.51 2.24 -4.54
N ASP A 165 21.52 1.46 -4.93
CA ASP A 165 21.94 1.21 -6.29
C ASP A 165 21.15 0.10 -6.99
N VAL A 166 20.39 -0.71 -6.25
CA VAL A 166 19.55 -1.77 -6.82
C VAL A 166 18.35 -1.15 -7.52
N THR A 167 18.14 -1.49 -8.78
CA THR A 167 17.03 -0.96 -9.57
C THR A 167 15.80 -1.87 -9.50
N ALA A 168 14.61 -1.27 -9.61
CA ALA A 168 13.37 -2.03 -9.78
C ALA A 168 13.45 -2.95 -11.02
N GLY A 169 12.87 -4.15 -10.90
CA GLY A 169 12.95 -5.25 -11.86
C GLY A 169 14.11 -6.22 -11.62
N THR A 170 15.05 -5.91 -10.73
CA THR A 170 16.19 -6.78 -10.42
C THR A 170 15.78 -7.96 -9.55
N ARG A 171 16.25 -9.17 -9.91
CA ARG A 171 16.14 -10.35 -9.05
C ARG A 171 17.34 -10.41 -8.11
N VAL A 172 17.08 -10.62 -6.82
CA VAL A 172 18.08 -10.60 -5.76
C VAL A 172 17.81 -11.70 -4.73
N THR A 173 18.86 -12.12 -4.04
CA THR A 173 18.75 -12.85 -2.78
C THR A 173 18.56 -11.83 -1.67
N VAL A 174 17.43 -11.89 -0.97
CA VAL A 174 17.07 -10.99 0.13
C VAL A 174 17.50 -11.63 1.45
N HIS A 175 18.14 -10.84 2.32
CA HIS A 175 18.57 -11.26 3.66
C HIS A 175 17.62 -10.70 4.73
N GLY A 176 16.42 -11.26 4.81
CA GLY A 176 15.41 -10.92 5.83
C GLY A 176 15.56 -11.80 7.08
N PRO A 177 14.45 -12.23 7.71
CA PRO A 177 14.47 -13.25 8.76
C PRO A 177 15.12 -14.56 8.32
N ASP A 178 14.93 -14.88 7.04
CA ASP A 178 15.58 -15.96 6.31
C ASP A 178 16.10 -15.41 4.97
N GLU A 179 16.89 -16.20 4.25
CA GLU A 179 17.30 -15.89 2.88
C GLU A 179 16.26 -16.38 1.86
N PHE A 180 15.86 -15.51 0.93
CA PHE A 180 14.91 -15.87 -0.13
C PHE A 180 15.13 -15.07 -1.42
N GLU A 181 14.70 -15.65 -2.54
CA GLU A 181 14.75 -14.98 -3.85
C GLU A 181 13.52 -14.08 -4.03
N ALA A 182 13.76 -12.83 -4.43
CA ALA A 182 12.69 -11.89 -4.77
C ALA A 182 13.06 -11.01 -5.97
N VAL A 183 12.04 -10.46 -6.60
CA VAL A 183 12.17 -9.32 -7.51
C VAL A 183 11.98 -8.06 -6.69
N VAL A 184 12.90 -7.11 -6.81
CA VAL A 184 12.69 -5.74 -6.31
C VAL A 184 11.71 -5.07 -7.27
N ASP A 185 10.42 -5.05 -6.98
CA ASP A 185 9.39 -4.49 -7.87
C ASP A 185 9.28 -2.96 -7.74
N PHE A 186 9.69 -2.42 -6.59
CA PHE A 186 9.69 -1.00 -6.31
C PHE A 186 10.93 -0.58 -5.53
N ARG A 187 11.61 0.48 -5.98
CA ARG A 187 12.73 1.05 -5.25
C ARG A 187 12.83 2.55 -5.46
N ASN A 188 12.73 3.31 -4.37
CA ASN A 188 13.08 4.72 -4.33
C ASN A 188 13.54 5.10 -2.91
N PRO A 189 13.95 6.36 -2.63
CA PRO A 189 14.40 6.76 -1.31
C PRO A 189 13.39 6.57 -0.15
N TYR A 190 12.12 6.32 -0.44
CA TYR A 190 11.04 6.26 0.54
C TYR A 190 10.47 4.86 0.75
N PHE A 191 10.56 3.97 -0.24
CA PHE A 191 9.95 2.64 -0.19
C PHE A 191 10.79 1.58 -0.90
N ILE A 192 10.65 0.35 -0.39
CA ILE A 192 11.18 -0.87 -1.01
C ILE A 192 10.01 -1.84 -1.17
N GLY A 193 9.81 -2.36 -2.37
CA GLY A 193 8.88 -3.42 -2.67
C GLY A 193 9.63 -4.67 -3.13
N LEU A 194 9.29 -5.80 -2.52
CA LEU A 194 9.81 -7.12 -2.88
C LEU A 194 8.64 -8.02 -3.26
N ARG A 195 8.76 -8.69 -4.41
CA ARG A 195 7.80 -9.71 -4.86
C ARG A 195 8.46 -11.06 -4.96
N THR A 196 7.83 -12.05 -4.33
CA THR A 196 8.14 -13.47 -4.50
C THR A 196 7.02 -14.16 -5.29
N ASP A 197 7.11 -15.47 -5.51
CA ASP A 197 5.99 -16.24 -6.07
C ASP A 197 4.82 -16.40 -5.09
N ARG A 198 5.06 -16.16 -3.79
CA ARG A 198 4.09 -16.34 -2.71
C ARG A 198 3.42 -15.04 -2.27
N GLY A 199 4.16 -13.94 -2.29
CA GLY A 199 3.80 -12.75 -1.53
C GLY A 199 4.53 -11.48 -1.91
N LEU A 200 4.08 -10.40 -1.28
CA LEU A 200 4.64 -9.06 -1.39
C LEU A 200 5.12 -8.60 -0.01
N THR A 201 6.37 -8.16 0.07
CA THR A 201 6.90 -7.45 1.24
C THR A 201 7.04 -5.98 0.88
N ARG A 202 6.47 -5.11 1.72
CA ARG A 202 6.41 -3.66 1.52
C ARG A 202 7.07 -2.95 2.69
N VAL A 203 8.21 -2.30 2.45
CA VAL A 203 8.96 -1.57 3.47
C VAL A 203 8.74 -0.08 3.27
N PHE A 204 8.28 0.58 4.32
CA PHE A 204 7.93 1.99 4.35
C PHE A 204 8.97 2.78 5.13
N GLY A 205 9.79 3.56 4.41
CA GLY A 205 10.74 4.52 4.98
C GLY A 205 10.04 5.76 5.52
N ARG A 206 9.12 5.59 6.48
CA ARG A 206 8.36 6.70 7.06
C ARG A 206 9.20 7.59 7.98
N ASN A 207 10.47 7.23 8.18
CA ASN A 207 11.47 8.04 8.87
C ASN A 207 11.63 9.42 8.23
N HIS A 208 11.39 9.53 6.92
CA HIS A 208 11.32 10.81 6.20
C HIS A 208 10.23 11.75 6.70
N TRP A 209 9.20 11.22 7.36
CA TRP A 209 8.10 11.96 7.97
C TRP A 209 8.08 11.82 9.51
N GLY A 210 9.20 11.43 10.12
CA GLY A 210 9.35 11.34 11.59
C GLY A 210 8.73 10.10 12.24
N HIS A 211 8.32 9.10 11.45
CA HIS A 211 7.76 7.84 11.94
C HIS A 211 8.76 6.67 11.79
N PRO A 212 8.66 5.60 12.59
CA PRO A 212 9.50 4.43 12.40
C PRO A 212 9.34 3.82 11.01
N VAL A 213 10.37 3.12 10.53
CA VAL A 213 10.22 2.26 9.34
C VAL A 213 9.08 1.28 9.59
N GLY A 214 8.15 1.14 8.65
CA GLY A 214 7.07 0.16 8.72
C GLY A 214 7.30 -0.98 7.74
N ILE A 215 6.78 -2.18 8.03
CA ILE A 215 6.74 -3.29 7.08
C ILE A 215 5.32 -3.82 7.01
N SER A 216 4.83 -4.09 5.80
CA SER A 216 3.63 -4.87 5.55
C SER A 216 3.96 -6.11 4.74
N LEU A 217 3.34 -7.22 5.11
CA LEU A 217 3.50 -8.54 4.52
C LEU A 217 2.16 -8.97 3.93
N HIS A 218 2.16 -9.38 2.67
CA HIS A 218 0.99 -9.94 1.98
C HIS A 218 1.34 -11.35 1.50
N ASP A 219 0.81 -12.38 2.14
CA ASP A 219 1.00 -13.78 1.74
C ASP A 219 -0.25 -14.30 1.03
N PHE A 220 -0.12 -14.69 -0.24
CA PHE A 220 -1.21 -15.19 -1.08
C PHE A 220 -1.26 -16.72 -1.16
N THR A 221 -0.65 -17.42 -0.19
CA THR A 221 -0.75 -18.87 -0.09
C THR A 221 -2.17 -19.28 0.31
N PRO A 222 -2.86 -20.13 -0.47
CA PRO A 222 -4.24 -20.53 -0.16
C PRO A 222 -4.39 -21.19 1.21
N GLY A 223 -5.39 -20.74 1.99
CA GLY A 223 -5.80 -21.37 3.24
C GLY A 223 -4.77 -21.37 4.37
N GLY A 224 -3.72 -20.55 4.26
CA GLY A 224 -2.69 -20.42 5.28
C GLY A 224 -2.88 -19.17 6.14
N ASP A 225 -2.42 -19.25 7.38
CA ASP A 225 -1.98 -18.07 8.13
C ASP A 225 -0.75 -17.46 7.45
N ILE A 226 -0.34 -16.28 7.89
CA ILE A 226 0.84 -15.63 7.34
C ILE A 226 2.07 -16.54 7.53
N LYS A 227 2.69 -17.01 6.44
CA LYS A 227 3.88 -17.88 6.55
C LYS A 227 5.12 -17.08 6.89
N GLU A 228 5.14 -15.82 6.49
CA GLU A 228 6.14 -14.86 6.92
C GLU A 228 5.83 -14.49 8.37
N CYS A 229 6.38 -15.24 9.33
CA CYS A 229 6.13 -15.04 10.75
C CYS A 229 6.38 -13.58 11.13
N GLU A 230 5.33 -12.82 11.44
CA GLU A 230 5.40 -11.41 11.85
C GLU A 230 6.46 -11.19 12.93
N ALA A 231 6.51 -12.09 13.91
CA ALA A 231 7.51 -12.04 14.97
C ALA A 231 8.95 -12.19 14.46
N ALA A 232 9.19 -13.05 13.47
CA ALA A 232 10.53 -13.22 12.89
C ALA A 232 10.98 -11.97 12.11
N TRP A 233 10.06 -11.35 11.38
CA TRP A 233 10.33 -10.06 10.72
C TRP A 233 10.53 -8.92 11.71
N GLN A 234 9.73 -8.86 12.77
CA GLN A 234 9.90 -7.88 13.84
C GLN A 234 11.25 -8.05 14.54
N ASP A 235 11.63 -9.29 14.88
CA ASP A 235 12.91 -9.61 15.53
C ASP A 235 14.09 -9.28 14.63
N TRP A 236 14.01 -9.60 13.34
CA TRP A 236 15.00 -9.21 12.35
C TRP A 236 15.13 -7.67 12.27
N LEU A 237 14.02 -6.94 12.16
CA LEU A 237 14.03 -5.48 12.07
C LEU A 237 14.58 -4.85 13.35
N ASN A 238 14.24 -5.38 14.52
CA ASN A 238 14.84 -4.98 15.79
C ASN A 238 16.36 -5.23 15.79
N GLY A 239 16.80 -6.38 15.29
CA GLY A 239 18.21 -6.73 15.15
C GLY A 239 18.99 -5.75 14.26
N VAL A 240 18.40 -5.30 13.16
CA VAL A 240 19.00 -4.30 12.25
C VAL A 240 19.33 -2.99 12.96
N PHE A 241 18.48 -2.55 13.91
CA PHE A 241 18.66 -1.28 14.63
C PHE A 241 19.25 -1.43 16.05
N ASN A 242 19.50 -2.65 16.51
CA ASN A 242 20.18 -2.92 17.79
C ASN A 242 21.69 -3.15 17.62
N GLN A 243 22.20 -3.13 16.39
CA GLN A 243 23.64 -3.22 16.13
C GLN A 243 24.32 -1.87 16.46
N PRO A 244 25.43 -1.88 17.21
CA PRO A 244 26.17 -0.67 17.59
C PRO A 244 26.86 0.02 16.39
#